data_AF-A0A439Y0K2-F1
#
_entry.id   AF-A0A439Y0K2-F1
#
_cell.length_a   1.000
_cell.length_b   1.000
_cell.length_c   1.000
_cell.angle_alpha   90.00
_cell.angle_beta   90.00
_cell.angle_gamma   90.00
#
_symmetry.space_group_name_H-M   'P 1'
#
loop_
_entity.id
_entity.type
_entity.pdbx_description
1 polymer ?
#
loop_
_entity_poly.entity_id
_entity_poly.type
_entity_poly.pdbx_seq_one_letter_code
_entity_poly.pdbx_strand_id
1 'polypeptide(L)' 'MNSLWDDQLKQSIPTPARSIRMSPVYGNGDPNHENTKFWKASPSGSFEMNVVNAEAADMFEVGKTYYLDFTPVP' A
#
# COMPACT_ATOMS: atom_id res chain seq x y z
N MET A 1 19.59 8.02 -3.35
CA MET A 1 19.26 6.69 -3.90
C MET A 1 20.44 6.23 -4.70
N ASN A 2 21.29 5.37 -4.14
CA ASN A 2 22.46 4.87 -4.86
C ASN A 2 22.02 3.62 -5.61
N SER A 3 22.11 3.66 -6.93
CA SER A 3 21.98 2.48 -7.78
C SER A 3 23.03 1.45 -7.34
N LEU A 4 22.58 0.25 -6.97
CA LEU A 4 23.45 -0.89 -6.68
C LEU A 4 23.91 -1.49 -8.02
N TRP A 5 24.84 -0.82 -8.67
CA TRP A 5 25.51 -1.33 -9.86
C TRP A 5 26.49 -2.45 -9.47
N ASP A 6 26.37 -3.61 -10.10
CA ASP A 6 27.34 -4.69 -9.97
C ASP A 6 28.41 -4.55 -11.05
N ASP A 7 29.63 -4.21 -10.63
CA ASP A 7 30.75 -3.96 -11.54
C ASP A 7 31.35 -5.26 -12.13
N GLN A 8 31.11 -6.41 -11.49
CA GLN A 8 31.55 -7.72 -11.99
C GLN A 8 30.60 -8.27 -13.05
N LEU A 9 29.30 -8.10 -12.85
CA LEU A 9 28.26 -8.54 -13.79
C LEU A 9 27.91 -7.49 -14.85
N LYS A 10 28.40 -6.24 -14.67
CA LYS A 10 28.05 -5.07 -15.49
C LYS A 10 26.54 -4.90 -15.66
N GLN A 11 25.81 -5.11 -14.56
CA GLN A 11 24.35 -5.08 -14.54
C GLN A 11 23.86 -4.40 -13.27
N SER A 12 22.65 -3.85 -13.32
CA SER A 12 21.95 -3.39 -12.12
C SER A 12 21.53 -4.59 -11.29
N ILE A 13 21.83 -4.58 -9.99
CA ILE A 13 21.34 -5.61 -9.08
C ILE A 13 19.81 -5.48 -8.98
N PRO A 14 19.03 -6.53 -9.28
CA PRO A 14 17.59 -6.50 -9.12
C PRO A 14 17.24 -6.29 -7.64
N THR A 15 16.65 -5.14 -7.31
CA THR A 15 16.15 -4.91 -5.96
C THR A 15 14.83 -5.66 -5.79
N PRO A 16 14.71 -6.58 -4.83
CA PRO A 16 13.44 -7.24 -4.55
C PRO A 16 12.40 -6.18 -4.14
N ALA A 17 11.29 -6.14 -4.87
CA ALA A 17 10.16 -5.27 -4.57
C ALA A 17 8.94 -6.14 -4.23
N ARG A 18 8.12 -5.66 -3.29
CA ARG A 18 6.83 -6.27 -2.96
C ARG A 18 5.70 -5.38 -3.41
N SER A 19 4.70 -5.97 -4.05
CA SER A 19 3.48 -5.27 -4.46
C SER A 19 2.39 -5.47 -3.42
N ILE A 20 1.95 -4.38 -2.82
CA ILE A 20 0.84 -4.35 -1.85
C ILE A 20 -0.39 -3.87 -2.61
N ARG A 21 -1.45 -4.67 -2.57
CA ARG A 21 -2.74 -4.36 -3.20
C ARG A 21 -3.83 -4.36 -2.15
N MET A 22 -4.59 -3.27 -2.10
CA MET A 22 -5.64 -3.07 -1.12
C MET A 22 -6.95 -2.67 -1.80
N SER A 23 -8.04 -3.18 -1.23
CA SER A 23 -9.40 -2.86 -1.62
C SER A 23 -10.15 -2.26 -0.43
N PRO A 24 -11.09 -1.34 -0.67
CA PRO A 24 -11.92 -0.79 0.40
C PRO A 24 -12.77 -1.87 1.06
N VAL A 25 -12.97 -1.74 2.36
CA VAL A 25 -13.76 -2.68 3.16
C VAL A 25 -15.16 -2.11 3.34
N TYR A 26 -16.19 -2.95 3.22
CA TYR A 26 -17.57 -2.57 3.48
C TYR A 26 -17.86 -2.59 4.99
N GLY A 27 -18.44 -1.51 5.53
CA GLY A 27 -18.73 -1.37 6.97
C GLY A 27 -19.96 -2.15 7.47
N ASN A 28 -20.45 -3.12 6.69
CA ASN A 28 -21.60 -3.97 7.01
C ASN A 28 -22.89 -3.21 7.40
N GLY A 29 -23.06 -2.00 6.88
CA GLY A 29 -24.27 -1.19 7.10
C GLY A 29 -24.35 -0.44 8.43
N ASP A 30 -23.33 -0.54 9.31
CA ASP A 30 -23.30 0.24 10.55
C ASP A 30 -23.11 1.74 10.24
N PRO A 31 -24.08 2.62 10.53
CA PRO A 31 -24.01 4.03 10.18
C PRO A 31 -22.91 4.82 10.91
N ASN A 32 -22.41 4.32 12.04
CA ASN A 32 -21.34 4.96 12.80
C ASN A 32 -19.95 4.48 12.38
N HIS A 33 -19.87 3.35 11.69
CA HIS A 33 -18.61 2.77 11.24
C HIS A 33 -18.01 3.55 10.06
N GLU A 34 -16.70 3.81 10.13
CA GLU A 34 -15.98 4.60 9.14
C GLU A 34 -16.05 4.02 7.71
N ASN A 35 -15.81 2.71 7.57
CA ASN A 35 -16.01 1.97 6.31
C ASN A 35 -17.41 2.18 5.68
N THR A 36 -18.47 2.39 6.47
CA THR A 36 -19.81 2.69 5.93
C THR A 36 -19.87 4.12 5.36
N LYS A 37 -19.18 5.08 6.00
CA LYS A 37 -19.07 6.46 5.50
C LYS A 37 -18.25 6.50 4.21
N PHE A 38 -17.10 5.81 4.19
CA PHE A 38 -16.27 5.65 2.99
C PHE A 38 -17.08 5.03 1.84
N TRP A 39 -17.77 3.90 2.10
CA TRP A 39 -18.53 3.19 1.07
C TRP A 39 -19.66 4.03 0.45
N LYS A 40 -20.31 4.91 1.23
CA LYS A 40 -21.33 5.84 0.72
C LYS A 40 -20.75 6.92 -0.21
N ALA A 41 -19.51 7.35 0.05
CA ALA A 41 -18.85 8.41 -0.73
C ALA A 41 -18.11 7.86 -1.97
N SER A 42 -17.44 6.72 -1.82
CA SER A 42 -16.60 6.10 -2.85
C SER A 42 -16.67 4.57 -2.75
N PRO A 43 -17.72 3.93 -3.31
CA PRO A 43 -17.93 2.48 -3.19
C PRO A 43 -16.90 1.65 -3.97
N SER A 44 -16.09 2.29 -4.83
CA SER A 44 -15.03 1.66 -5.60
C SER A 44 -13.71 2.40 -5.40
N GLY A 45 -12.66 1.66 -5.07
CA GLY A 45 -11.29 2.18 -4.96
C GLY A 45 -10.27 1.05 -4.98
N SER A 46 -9.05 1.36 -5.37
CA SER A 46 -7.91 0.44 -5.30
C SER A 46 -6.67 1.23 -4.91
N PHE A 47 -5.89 0.68 -3.99
CA PHE A 47 -4.57 1.20 -3.66
C PHE A 47 -3.53 0.13 -4.00
N GLU A 48 -2.57 0.49 -4.85
CA GLU A 48 -1.45 -0.36 -5.21
C GLU A 48 -0.14 0.39 -4.95
N MET A 49 0.76 -0.23 -4.19
CA MET A 49 2.06 0.32 -3.87
C MET A 49 3.14 -0.73 -4.07
N ASN A 50 4.21 -0.36 -4.76
CA ASN A 50 5.40 -1.19 -4.93
C ASN A 50 6.48 -0.70 -3.95
N VAL A 51 6.83 -1.56 -2.99
CA VAL A 51 7.74 -1.22 -1.89
C VAL A 51 9.04 -1.98 -2.03
N VAL A 52 10.14 -1.24 -2.09
CA VAL A 52 11.52 -1.78 -2.13
C VAL A 52 12.13 -1.92 -0.72
N ASN A 53 11.61 -1.18 0.27
CA ASN A 53 12.02 -1.33 1.67
C ASN A 53 11.29 -2.53 2.29
N ALA A 54 12.04 -3.60 2.58
CA ALA A 54 11.49 -4.82 3.16
C ALA A 54 10.78 -4.58 4.51
N GLU A 55 11.37 -3.78 5.40
CA GLU A 55 10.79 -3.48 6.72
C GLU A 55 9.45 -2.77 6.59
N ALA A 56 9.35 -1.80 5.66
CA ALA A 56 8.11 -1.10 5.40
C ALA A 56 7.04 -2.04 4.81
N ALA A 57 7.45 -3.00 3.97
CA ALA A 57 6.54 -3.98 3.40
C ALA A 57 6.06 -5.01 4.44
N ASP A 58 6.90 -5.37 5.41
CA ASP A 58 6.55 -6.28 6.51
C ASP A 58 5.48 -5.70 7.46
N MET A 59 5.27 -4.38 7.46
CA MET A 59 4.20 -3.74 8.23
C MET A 59 2.79 -4.04 7.67
N PHE A 60 2.69 -4.56 6.44
CA PHE A 60 1.43 -4.88 5.79
C PHE A 60 1.16 -6.39 5.83
N GLU A 61 0.17 -6.78 6.61
CA GLU A 61 -0.27 -8.16 6.80
C GLU A 61 -1.52 -8.45 5.96
N VAL A 62 -1.54 -9.63 5.33
CA VAL A 62 -2.70 -10.10 4.55
C VAL A 62 -3.90 -10.32 5.46
N GLY A 63 -5.06 -9.81 5.05
CA GLY A 63 -6.32 -9.94 5.79
C GLY A 63 -6.52 -8.92 6.90
N LYS A 64 -5.56 -8.03 7.13
CA LYS A 64 -5.74 -6.86 8.01
C LYS A 64 -6.37 -5.69 7.26
N THR A 65 -7.05 -4.86 8.02
CA THR A 65 -7.63 -3.60 7.55
C THR A 65 -6.81 -2.46 8.12
N TYR A 66 -6.51 -1.47 7.28
CA TYR A 66 -5.75 -0.29 7.67
C TYR A 66 -6.54 0.98 7.36
N TYR A 67 -6.34 2.00 8.19
CA TYR A 67 -6.82 3.35 7.91
C TYR A 67 -5.88 4.01 6.89
N LEU A 68 -6.44 4.64 5.85
CA LEU A 68 -5.68 5.38 4.85
C LEU A 68 -6.07 6.85 4.91
N ASP A 69 -5.08 7.72 5.15
CA ASP A 69 -5.26 9.17 5.17
C ASP A 69 -4.42 9.84 4.08
N PHE A 70 -4.95 10.89 3.47
CA PHE A 70 -4.21 11.76 2.57
C PHE A 70 -4.04 13.12 3.22
N THR A 71 -2.85 13.39 3.76
CA THR A 71 -2.50 14.71 4.27
C THR A 71 -1.80 15.52 3.19
N PRO A 72 -2.28 16.73 2.83
CA PRO A 72 -1.60 17.58 1.85
C PRO A 72 -0.25 18.06 2.39
N VAL A 73 0.75 18.11 1.51
CA VAL A 73 2.08 18.67 1.81
C VAL A 73 2.25 20.04 1.14
N PRO A 74 3.07 20.96 1.72
CA PRO A 74 3.38 22.26 1.12
C PRO A 74 4.09 22.17 -0.23
#